data_AF-A0AAN7SNA3-F1
#
_entry.id   AF-A0AAN7SNA3-F1
#
_cell.length_a   1.000
_cell.length_b   1.000
_cell.length_c   1.000
_cell.angle_alpha   90.00
_cell.angle_beta   90.00
_cell.angle_gamma   90.00
#
_symmetry.space_group_name_H-M   'P 1'
#
loop_
_entity.id
_entity.type
_entity.pdbx_description
1 polymer ?
#
loop_
_entity_poly.entity_id
_entity_poly.type
_entity_poly.pdbx_seq_one_letter_code
_entity_poly.pdbx_strand_id
1 'polypeptide(L)'
;MQRFTILPLFHNLLNSLKCDIAKNYHTLQNRLFLQHCKTFFKSYSESALKCWNCGTVRTTDALLCTQCNLLQKPHDTSNYFAVLNVEQTFDIDPKSLTNKYRQLQAVLHPDKYSNKSQAERDISLTYSSLVNNAYNTLQVPLKRAIHLLKLYGVNIDQEVTHPEFLTLIMELNEEVEAAKTPEDLKNLDRKNKTEMEKINSTLSSCFKQQKLRQVKDEIIKMKYYNSIRMRINELLRDRGIVE
;
A
#
# COMPACT_ATOMS: atom_id res chain seq x y z
N MET A 1 37.15 28.37 -50.14
CA MET A 1 36.41 27.31 -49.41
C MET A 1 36.84 27.34 -47.94
N GLN A 2 36.19 28.15 -47.11
CA GLN A 2 36.49 28.24 -45.68
C GLN A 2 35.59 27.28 -44.90
N ARG A 3 36.19 26.29 -44.23
CA ARG A 3 35.55 25.48 -43.19
C ARG A 3 35.51 26.31 -41.91
N PHE A 4 34.32 26.69 -41.45
CA PHE A 4 34.13 27.22 -40.10
C PHE A 4 33.93 26.04 -39.14
N THR A 5 34.92 25.83 -38.27
CA THR A 5 34.85 25.00 -37.07
C THR A 5 33.96 25.71 -36.04
N ILE A 6 32.77 25.16 -35.77
CA ILE A 6 31.90 25.62 -34.69
C ILE A 6 32.43 25.02 -33.37
N LEU A 7 32.76 25.90 -32.42
CA LEU A 7 33.36 25.60 -31.12
C LEU A 7 32.50 24.65 -30.24
N PRO A 8 33.13 23.84 -29.36
CA PRO A 8 32.48 22.93 -28.40
C PRO A 8 31.72 23.62 -27.25
N LEU A 9 31.70 24.95 -27.18
CA LEU A 9 31.01 25.71 -26.12
C LEU A 9 29.48 25.76 -26.28
N PHE A 10 28.95 25.61 -27.50
CA PHE A 10 27.49 25.61 -27.75
C PHE A 10 26.80 24.31 -27.34
N HIS A 11 27.51 23.19 -27.30
CA HIS A 11 26.94 21.89 -26.93
C HIS A 11 26.69 21.78 -25.41
N ASN A 12 27.50 22.44 -24.59
CA ASN A 12 27.31 22.48 -23.14
C ASN A 12 26.14 23.37 -22.70
N LEU A 13 25.87 24.48 -23.40
CA LEU A 13 24.71 25.34 -23.10
C LEU A 13 23.37 24.65 -23.43
N LEU A 14 23.31 23.91 -24.55
CA LEU A 14 22.11 23.15 -24.93
C LEU A 14 21.87 21.95 -24.00
N ASN A 15 22.92 21.34 -23.46
CA ASN A 15 22.79 20.25 -22.48
C ASN A 15 22.39 20.75 -21.09
N SER A 16 22.86 21.93 -20.64
CA SER A 16 22.39 22.53 -19.38
C SER A 16 20.93 22.99 -19.49
N LEU A 17 20.54 23.63 -20.61
CA LEU A 17 19.15 24.03 -20.89
C LEU A 17 18.21 22.81 -20.99
N LYS A 18 18.63 21.70 -21.62
CA LYS A 18 17.83 20.45 -21.64
C LYS A 18 17.68 19.83 -20.24
N CYS A 19 18.69 19.91 -19.37
CA CYS A 19 18.62 19.40 -18.00
C CYS A 19 17.70 20.25 -17.12
N ASP A 20 17.74 21.58 -17.27
CA ASP A 20 16.86 22.50 -16.53
C ASP A 20 15.42 22.49 -17.04
N ILE A 21 15.20 22.28 -18.35
CA ILE A 21 13.86 22.07 -18.91
C ILE A 21 13.27 20.72 -18.47
N ALA A 22 14.06 19.64 -18.38
CA ALA A 22 13.59 18.34 -17.88
C ALA A 22 13.25 18.38 -16.38
N LYS A 23 14.06 19.08 -15.56
CA LYS A 23 13.77 19.32 -14.15
C LYS A 23 12.50 20.16 -13.95
N ASN A 24 12.31 21.20 -14.76
CA ASN A 24 11.11 22.05 -14.76
C ASN A 24 9.86 21.32 -15.26
N TYR A 25 9.98 20.45 -16.27
CA TYR A 25 8.86 19.64 -16.77
C TYR A 25 8.38 18.62 -15.73
N HIS A 26 9.31 17.96 -15.04
CA HIS A 26 8.98 17.06 -13.92
C HIS A 26 8.42 17.80 -12.71
N THR A 27 8.91 19.01 -12.37
CA THR A 27 8.32 19.82 -11.28
C THR A 27 6.95 20.37 -11.65
N LEU A 28 6.71 20.74 -12.91
CA LEU A 28 5.39 21.16 -13.43
C LEU A 28 4.39 19.99 -13.48
N GLN A 29 4.80 18.80 -13.93
CA GLN A 29 3.98 17.59 -13.86
C GLN A 29 3.67 17.18 -12.41
N ASN A 30 4.63 17.30 -11.50
CA ASN A 30 4.38 17.03 -10.07
C ASN A 30 3.46 18.07 -9.43
N ARG A 31 3.56 19.35 -9.81
CA ARG A 31 2.61 20.41 -9.39
C ARG A 31 1.21 20.13 -9.91
N LEU A 32 1.09 19.80 -11.20
CA LEU A 32 -0.17 19.44 -11.82
C LEU A 32 -0.76 18.16 -11.22
N PHE A 33 0.06 17.18 -10.83
CA PHE A 33 -0.38 15.97 -10.13
C PHE A 33 -0.86 16.26 -8.70
N LEU A 34 -0.12 17.05 -7.92
CA LEU A 34 -0.53 17.52 -6.58
C LEU A 34 -1.78 18.42 -6.66
N GLN A 35 -1.93 19.17 -7.76
CA GLN A 35 -3.07 20.02 -8.05
C GLN A 35 -4.24 19.26 -8.70
N HIS A 36 -4.04 18.12 -9.37
CA HIS A 36 -5.06 17.21 -9.86
C HIS A 36 -5.52 16.21 -8.79
N CYS A 37 -4.73 15.99 -7.74
CA CYS A 37 -5.23 15.39 -6.50
C CYS A 37 -6.28 16.26 -5.79
N LYS A 38 -6.58 17.48 -6.28
CA LYS A 38 -7.65 18.35 -5.75
C LYS A 38 -9.06 17.75 -5.86
N THR A 39 -9.30 16.76 -6.72
CA THR A 39 -10.66 16.31 -7.06
C THR A 39 -11.09 14.95 -6.53
N PHE A 40 -10.26 14.26 -5.72
CA PHE A 40 -10.52 12.85 -5.40
C PHE A 40 -10.71 12.49 -3.92
N PHE A 41 -10.79 13.47 -3.02
CA PHE A 41 -10.94 13.21 -1.58
C PHE A 41 -12.29 13.69 -1.04
N LYS A 42 -12.94 12.82 -0.26
CA LYS A 42 -14.25 13.00 0.38
C LYS A 42 -14.43 14.41 0.97
N SER A 43 -15.57 15.03 0.70
CA SER A 43 -16.08 16.14 1.51
C SER A 43 -16.50 15.59 2.87
N TYR A 44 -15.72 15.89 3.90
CA TYR A 44 -16.15 15.67 5.28
C TYR A 44 -16.95 16.88 5.74
N SER A 45 -18.22 16.66 6.10
CA SER A 45 -18.94 17.59 6.95
C SER A 45 -18.39 17.45 8.37
N GLU A 46 -17.98 18.58 8.97
CA GLU A 46 -17.90 18.85 10.42
C GLU A 46 -16.54 19.16 11.07
N SER A 47 -15.43 19.34 10.35
CA SER A 47 -14.38 20.24 10.89
C SER A 47 -13.59 20.98 9.81
N ALA A 48 -13.67 22.30 9.86
CA ALA A 48 -12.86 23.20 9.03
C ALA A 48 -11.38 23.05 9.43
N LEU A 49 -10.63 22.21 8.71
CA LEU A 49 -9.19 22.05 8.91
C LEU A 49 -8.48 23.37 8.62
N LYS A 50 -7.68 23.89 9.53
CA LYS A 50 -6.92 25.13 9.29
C LYS A 50 -5.53 24.81 8.73
N CYS A 51 -5.06 25.62 7.78
CA CYS A 51 -3.68 25.56 7.34
C CYS A 51 -2.73 25.88 8.49
N TRP A 52 -1.73 25.02 8.73
CA TRP A 52 -0.77 25.21 9.83
C TRP A 52 0.11 26.45 9.66
N ASN A 53 0.23 27.00 8.44
CA ASN A 53 1.05 28.16 8.16
C ASN A 53 0.23 29.46 8.05
N CYS A 54 -0.81 29.51 7.22
CA CYS A 54 -1.57 30.74 6.97
C CYS A 54 -2.96 30.79 7.64
N GLY A 55 -3.36 29.74 8.35
CA GLY A 55 -4.64 29.72 9.07
C GLY A 55 -5.90 29.61 8.21
N THR A 56 -5.77 29.64 6.87
CA THR A 56 -6.92 29.51 5.96
C THR A 56 -7.66 28.21 6.21
N VAL A 57 -9.00 28.30 6.26
CA VAL A 57 -9.89 27.14 6.34
C VAL A 57 -9.78 26.29 5.07
N ARG A 58 -9.57 25.00 5.26
CA ARG A 58 -9.49 23.98 4.22
C ARG A 58 -10.79 23.17 4.28
N THR A 59 -11.43 23.07 3.13
CA THR A 59 -12.65 22.27 2.93
C THR A 59 -12.35 20.90 2.32
N THR A 60 -11.09 20.65 1.94
CA THR A 60 -10.62 19.40 1.34
C THR A 60 -9.29 18.96 1.94
N ASP A 61 -9.02 17.66 1.90
CA ASP A 61 -7.75 17.04 2.32
C ASP A 61 -6.61 17.23 1.31
N ALA A 62 -6.65 18.29 0.49
CA ALA A 62 -5.64 18.58 -0.51
C ALA A 62 -4.24 18.69 0.12
N LEU A 63 -3.26 17.96 -0.42
CA LEU A 63 -1.89 17.91 0.12
C LEU A 63 -1.25 19.30 0.28
N LEU A 64 -1.61 20.26 -0.58
CA LEU A 64 -1.09 21.63 -0.54
C LEU A 64 -2.19 22.63 -0.15
N CYS A 65 -1.81 23.65 0.62
CA CYS A 65 -2.70 24.77 0.90
C CYS A 65 -2.98 25.59 -0.37
N THR A 66 -4.24 25.97 -0.62
CA THR A 66 -4.62 26.77 -1.79
C THR A 66 -4.11 28.21 -1.75
N GLN A 67 -3.83 28.75 -0.56
CA GLN A 67 -3.35 30.12 -0.37
C GLN A 67 -1.83 30.20 -0.33
N CYS A 68 -1.17 29.42 0.56
CA CYS A 68 0.28 29.50 0.74
C CYS A 68 1.08 28.40 0.04
N ASN A 69 0.41 27.44 -0.62
CA ASN A 69 1.02 26.34 -1.37
C ASN A 69 2.02 25.46 -0.58
N LEU A 70 1.93 25.45 0.75
CA LEU A 70 2.76 24.59 1.61
C LEU A 70 2.10 23.24 1.83
N LEU A 71 2.92 22.21 2.00
CA LEU A 71 2.50 20.84 2.31
C LEU A 71 1.76 20.82 3.66
N GLN A 72 0.58 20.21 3.69
CA GLN A 72 -0.31 20.19 4.85
C GLN A 72 -0.32 18.83 5.54
N LYS A 73 -0.51 18.81 6.86
CA LYS A 73 -0.60 17.57 7.64
C LYS A 73 -1.73 16.65 7.14
N PRO A 74 -1.54 15.33 7.16
CA PRO A 74 -2.62 14.38 6.88
C PRO A 74 -3.73 14.54 7.93
N HIS A 75 -4.98 14.50 7.49
CA HIS A 75 -6.15 14.66 8.36
C HIS A 75 -6.58 13.33 8.98
N ASP A 76 -6.85 12.32 8.16
CA ASP A 76 -7.15 10.96 8.59
C ASP A 76 -6.02 10.02 8.18
N THR A 77 -5.42 9.35 9.17
CA THR A 77 -4.36 8.35 8.98
C THR A 77 -4.86 6.92 9.18
N SER A 78 -6.14 6.75 9.55
CA SER A 78 -6.74 5.46 9.89
C SER A 78 -7.20 4.70 8.65
N ASN A 79 -7.60 5.38 7.57
CA ASN A 79 -8.05 4.72 6.34
C ASN A 79 -6.97 4.69 5.26
N TYR A 80 -6.24 3.56 5.18
CA TYR A 80 -5.21 3.35 4.17
C TYR A 80 -5.69 3.37 2.71
N PHE A 81 -6.96 3.07 2.43
CA PHE A 81 -7.51 3.19 1.08
C PHE A 81 -7.58 4.66 0.66
N ALA A 82 -8.01 5.53 1.59
CA ALA A 82 -7.97 6.98 1.37
C ALA A 82 -6.52 7.47 1.21
N VAL A 83 -5.58 7.06 2.07
CA VAL A 83 -4.17 7.45 1.98
C VAL A 83 -3.56 7.18 0.59
N LEU A 84 -3.81 6.00 0.02
CA LEU A 84 -3.29 5.64 -1.31
C LEU A 84 -4.18 6.10 -2.47
N ASN A 85 -5.33 6.72 -2.18
CA ASN A 85 -6.34 7.11 -3.15
C ASN A 85 -6.75 5.94 -4.06
N VAL A 86 -7.16 4.84 -3.42
CA VAL A 86 -7.68 3.63 -4.06
C VAL A 86 -9.06 3.31 -3.51
N GLU A 87 -9.85 2.56 -4.28
CA GLU A 87 -11.17 2.13 -3.84
C GLU A 87 -11.10 1.26 -2.58
N GLN A 88 -12.02 1.47 -1.64
CA GLN A 88 -12.13 0.70 -0.40
C GLN A 88 -12.77 -0.68 -0.67
N THR A 89 -12.02 -1.54 -1.36
CA THR A 89 -12.45 -2.90 -1.73
C THR A 89 -11.39 -3.93 -1.37
N PHE A 90 -11.81 -5.18 -1.17
CA PHE A 90 -10.87 -6.28 -1.02
C PHE A 90 -10.15 -6.60 -2.34
N ASP A 91 -10.83 -6.45 -3.48
CA ASP A 91 -10.32 -6.78 -4.81
C ASP A 91 -9.51 -5.62 -5.39
N ILE A 92 -8.24 -5.49 -4.96
CA ILE A 92 -7.31 -4.51 -5.52
C ILE A 92 -6.36 -5.18 -6.50
N ASP A 93 -6.26 -4.62 -7.70
CA ASP A 93 -5.19 -4.93 -8.67
C ASP A 93 -3.81 -4.51 -8.11
N PRO A 94 -2.88 -5.47 -7.90
CA PRO A 94 -1.54 -5.19 -7.39
C PRO A 94 -0.75 -4.20 -8.24
N LYS A 95 -0.95 -4.19 -9.57
CA LYS A 95 -0.23 -3.28 -10.48
C LYS A 95 -0.70 -1.84 -10.28
N SER A 96 -2.02 -1.62 -10.28
CA SER A 96 -2.63 -0.32 -9.96
C SER A 96 -2.18 0.20 -8.59
N LEU A 97 -2.20 -0.64 -7.57
CA LEU A 97 -1.75 -0.29 -6.21
C LEU A 97 -0.28 0.16 -6.19
N THR A 98 0.60 -0.61 -6.86
CA THR A 98 2.04 -0.29 -6.96
C THR A 98 2.27 1.03 -7.70
N ASN A 99 1.51 1.28 -8.76
CA ASN A 99 1.59 2.53 -9.51
C ASN A 99 1.18 3.74 -8.65
N LYS A 100 0.08 3.63 -7.89
CA LYS A 100 -0.37 4.66 -6.95
C LYS A 100 0.66 4.94 -5.87
N TYR A 101 1.22 3.88 -5.28
CA TYR A 101 2.30 3.98 -4.30
C TYR A 101 3.51 4.76 -4.86
N ARG A 102 3.99 4.40 -6.06
CA ARG A 102 5.12 5.07 -6.70
C ARG A 102 4.83 6.53 -7.01
N GLN A 103 3.63 6.84 -7.49
CA GLN A 103 3.22 8.23 -7.76
C GLN A 103 3.23 9.08 -6.49
N LEU A 104 2.68 8.55 -5.39
CA LEU A 104 2.66 9.25 -4.10
C LEU A 104 4.05 9.42 -3.50
N GLN A 105 4.86 8.36 -3.47
CA GLN A 105 6.26 8.46 -3.03
C GLN A 105 7.03 9.45 -3.89
N ALA A 106 6.84 9.44 -5.21
CA ALA A 106 7.50 10.38 -6.08
C ALA A 106 7.21 11.83 -5.70
N VAL A 107 6.06 12.19 -5.13
CA VAL A 107 5.77 13.58 -4.72
C VAL A 107 6.01 13.86 -3.24
N LEU A 108 5.90 12.87 -2.36
CA LEU A 108 5.95 13.05 -0.89
C LEU A 108 7.27 12.58 -0.24
N HIS A 109 8.20 11.99 -1.00
CA HIS A 109 9.47 11.50 -0.45
C HIS A 109 10.28 12.60 0.26
N PRO A 110 10.89 12.34 1.43
CA PRO A 110 11.64 13.32 2.22
C PRO A 110 12.73 14.07 1.44
N ASP A 111 13.40 13.39 0.50
CA ASP A 111 14.44 13.98 -0.34
C ASP A 111 13.97 15.24 -1.10
N LYS A 112 12.68 15.28 -1.49
CA LYS A 112 12.10 16.45 -2.17
C LYS A 112 11.92 17.66 -1.27
N TYR A 113 11.92 17.44 0.04
CA TYR A 113 11.70 18.45 1.06
C TYR A 113 12.97 18.74 1.87
N SER A 114 14.10 18.10 1.55
CA SER A 114 15.41 18.32 2.21
C SER A 114 15.80 19.79 2.37
N ASN A 115 15.54 20.61 1.35
CA ASN A 115 15.82 22.05 1.33
C ASN A 115 14.63 22.94 1.75
N LYS A 116 13.58 22.38 2.36
CA LYS A 116 12.36 23.09 2.78
C LYS A 116 12.38 23.44 4.28
N SER A 117 11.34 24.14 4.74
CA SER A 117 11.15 24.42 6.15
C SER A 117 11.14 23.12 6.98
N GLN A 118 11.53 23.19 8.26
CA GLN A 118 11.53 22.00 9.14
C GLN A 118 10.12 21.38 9.21
N ALA A 119 9.09 22.22 9.32
CA ALA A 119 7.70 21.78 9.32
C ALA A 119 7.33 20.98 8.06
N GLU A 120 7.72 21.42 6.86
CA GLU A 120 7.46 20.67 5.62
C GLU A 120 8.25 19.35 5.55
N ARG A 121 9.49 19.32 6.06
CA ARG A 121 10.30 18.10 6.17
C ARG A 121 9.63 17.06 7.05
N ASP A 122 9.17 17.47 8.23
CA ASP A 122 8.49 16.57 9.19
C ASP A 122 7.17 16.04 8.63
N ILE A 123 6.41 16.90 7.94
CA ILE A 123 5.17 16.51 7.28
C ILE A 123 5.44 15.51 6.14
N SER A 124 6.45 15.76 5.31
CA SER A 124 6.85 14.85 4.22
C SER A 124 7.32 13.50 4.76
N LEU A 125 8.11 13.48 5.83
CA LEU A 125 8.51 12.25 6.53
C LEU A 125 7.28 11.46 7.02
N THR A 126 6.33 12.15 7.64
CA THR A 126 5.07 11.56 8.13
C THR A 126 4.29 10.92 6.98
N TYR A 127 4.12 11.63 5.86
CA TYR A 127 3.44 11.09 4.70
C TYR A 127 4.15 9.89 4.08
N SER A 128 5.47 9.94 3.92
CA SER A 128 6.22 8.84 3.32
C SER A 128 6.07 7.56 4.15
N SER A 129 6.14 7.68 5.48
CA SER A 129 5.87 6.57 6.40
C SER A 129 4.43 6.05 6.28
N LEU A 130 3.44 6.95 6.23
CA LEU A 130 2.03 6.59 6.11
C LEU A 130 1.73 5.88 4.78
N VAL A 131 2.28 6.36 3.67
CA VAL A 131 2.15 5.75 2.34
C VAL A 131 2.80 4.36 2.31
N ASN A 132 3.96 4.19 2.96
CA ASN A 132 4.61 2.88 3.09
C ASN A 132 3.74 1.90 3.89
N ASN A 133 3.22 2.33 5.04
CA ASN A 133 2.36 1.50 5.88
C ASN A 133 1.06 1.10 5.17
N ALA A 134 0.43 2.05 4.48
CA ALA A 134 -0.75 1.79 3.68
C ALA A 134 -0.46 0.78 2.56
N TYR A 135 0.64 0.97 1.82
CA TYR A 135 1.03 0.05 0.74
C TYR A 135 1.33 -1.36 1.27
N ASN A 136 2.15 -1.47 2.30
CA ASN A 136 2.52 -2.77 2.90
C ASN A 136 1.31 -3.51 3.51
N THR A 137 0.30 -2.77 3.96
CA THR A 137 -0.95 -3.34 4.47
C THR A 137 -1.86 -3.77 3.33
N LEU A 138 -2.10 -2.90 2.36
CA LEU A 138 -3.03 -3.16 1.27
C LEU A 138 -2.45 -4.14 0.25
N GLN A 139 -1.14 -4.30 0.11
CA GLN A 139 -0.56 -5.25 -0.84
C GLN A 139 -0.81 -6.71 -0.43
N VAL A 140 -0.80 -7.02 0.87
CA VAL A 140 -0.95 -8.37 1.39
C VAL A 140 -2.44 -8.67 1.63
N PRO A 141 -3.06 -9.66 0.95
CA PRO A 141 -4.49 -9.94 1.08
C PRO A 141 -4.98 -10.12 2.52
N LEU A 142 -4.22 -10.85 3.35
CA LEU A 142 -4.56 -11.05 4.76
C LEU A 142 -4.60 -9.71 5.53
N LYS A 143 -3.56 -8.88 5.39
CA LYS A 143 -3.50 -7.57 6.07
C LYS A 143 -4.59 -6.63 5.56
N ARG A 144 -4.84 -6.64 4.25
CA ARG A 144 -5.93 -5.90 3.60
C ARG A 144 -7.29 -6.30 4.15
N ALA A 145 -7.58 -7.60 4.27
CA ALA A 145 -8.84 -8.10 4.80
C ALA A 145 -9.06 -7.66 6.25
N ILE A 146 -8.03 -7.79 7.11
CA ILE A 146 -8.08 -7.34 8.51
C ILE A 146 -8.35 -5.83 8.59
N HIS A 147 -7.62 -5.06 7.80
CA HIS A 147 -7.77 -3.60 7.75
C HIS A 147 -9.17 -3.18 7.29
N LEU A 148 -9.67 -3.81 6.22
CA LEU A 148 -10.99 -3.55 5.69
C LEU A 148 -12.10 -3.92 6.70
N LEU A 149 -11.96 -5.05 7.39
CA LEU A 149 -12.89 -5.46 8.45
C LEU A 149 -12.90 -4.47 9.63
N LYS A 150 -11.73 -3.95 10.01
CA LYS A 150 -11.60 -2.90 11.03
C LYS A 150 -12.33 -1.61 10.63
N LEU A 151 -12.27 -1.22 9.35
CA LEU A 151 -13.01 -0.06 8.84
C LEU A 151 -14.53 -0.27 8.88
N TYR A 152 -15.00 -1.53 8.86
CA TYR A 152 -16.41 -1.88 9.12
C TYR A 152 -16.75 -1.95 10.63
N GLY A 153 -15.83 -1.57 11.51
CA GLY A 153 -16.05 -1.54 12.97
C GLY A 153 -15.92 -2.91 13.65
N VAL A 154 -15.47 -3.94 12.94
CA VAL A 154 -15.30 -5.29 13.48
C VAL A 154 -13.81 -5.56 13.71
N ASN A 155 -13.46 -5.91 14.95
CA ASN A 155 -12.11 -6.35 15.29
C ASN A 155 -12.02 -7.88 15.29
N ILE A 156 -10.84 -8.38 14.93
CA ILE A 156 -10.51 -9.79 15.06
C ILE A 156 -9.79 -9.96 16.38
N ASP A 157 -10.54 -10.32 17.41
CA ASP A 157 -9.95 -10.78 18.67
C ASP A 157 -9.09 -12.02 18.38
N GLN A 158 -7.99 -12.17 19.12
CA GLN A 158 -7.01 -13.24 18.89
C GLN A 158 -7.55 -14.64 19.21
N GLU A 159 -8.70 -14.73 19.88
CA GLU A 159 -9.28 -15.97 20.36
C GLU A 159 -10.66 -16.17 19.73
N VAL A 160 -10.69 -16.83 18.57
CA VAL A 160 -11.93 -17.47 18.12
C VAL A 160 -11.61 -18.93 17.83
N THR A 161 -11.98 -19.75 18.80
CA THR A 161 -11.74 -21.19 18.83
C THR A 161 -13.04 -21.89 18.49
N HIS A 162 -13.52 -21.74 17.25
CA HIS A 162 -14.64 -22.56 16.79
C HIS A 162 -14.19 -24.03 16.73
N PRO A 163 -14.99 -24.98 17.24
CA PRO A 163 -14.61 -26.40 17.22
C PRO A 163 -14.22 -26.91 15.83
N GLU A 164 -14.94 -26.48 14.80
CA GLU A 164 -14.64 -26.79 13.40
C GLU A 164 -13.25 -26.31 12.96
N PHE A 165 -12.79 -25.18 13.52
CA PHE A 165 -11.47 -24.64 13.22
C PHE A 165 -10.35 -25.40 13.93
N LEU A 166 -10.59 -25.88 15.15
CA LEU A 166 -9.64 -26.74 15.87
C LEU A 166 -9.41 -28.06 15.14
N THR A 167 -10.48 -28.69 14.64
CA THR A 167 -10.37 -29.91 13.84
C THR A 167 -9.53 -29.67 12.59
N LEU A 168 -9.81 -28.61 11.84
CA LEU A 168 -9.02 -28.23 10.66
C LEU A 168 -7.54 -28.00 10.99
N ILE A 169 -7.24 -27.34 12.11
CA ILE A 169 -5.87 -27.12 12.60
C ILE A 169 -5.18 -28.45 12.89
N MET A 170 -5.86 -29.37 13.58
CA MET A 170 -5.30 -30.67 13.92
C MET A 170 -4.98 -31.46 12.65
N GLU A 171 -5.94 -31.59 11.74
CA GLU A 171 -5.78 -32.32 10.47
C GLU A 171 -4.63 -31.77 9.63
N LEU A 172 -4.52 -30.45 9.49
CA LEU A 172 -3.43 -29.82 8.71
C LEU A 172 -2.07 -30.02 9.36
N ASN A 173 -1.99 -29.97 10.70
CA ASN A 173 -0.74 -30.25 11.41
C ASN A 173 -0.32 -31.72 11.25
N GLU A 174 -1.26 -32.66 11.35
CA GLU A 174 -1.01 -34.08 11.13
C GLU A 174 -0.53 -34.34 9.69
N GLU A 175 -1.13 -33.71 8.69
CA GLU A 175 -0.69 -33.80 7.29
C GLU A 175 0.76 -33.31 7.12
N VAL A 176 1.13 -32.19 7.75
CA VAL A 176 2.49 -31.65 7.72
C VAL A 176 3.49 -32.58 8.42
N GLU A 177 3.10 -33.22 9.53
CA GLU A 177 3.95 -34.15 10.27
C GLU A 177 4.13 -35.49 9.56
N ALA A 178 3.10 -35.94 8.82
CA ALA A 178 3.17 -37.14 8.00
C ALA A 178 4.08 -36.99 6.77
N ALA A 179 4.43 -35.75 6.36
CA ALA A 179 5.23 -35.48 5.16
C ALA A 179 6.71 -35.83 5.35
N LYS A 180 7.10 -36.99 4.81
CA LYS A 180 8.47 -37.53 4.95
C LYS A 180 9.40 -37.08 3.85
N THR A 181 8.89 -36.89 2.64
CA THR A 181 9.69 -36.52 1.48
C THR A 181 9.50 -35.06 1.10
N PRO A 182 10.44 -34.48 0.35
CA PRO A 182 10.24 -33.18 -0.28
C PRO A 182 9.01 -33.10 -1.20
N GLU A 183 8.69 -34.18 -1.91
CA GLU A 183 7.53 -34.18 -2.81
C GLU A 183 6.22 -34.12 -2.02
N ASP A 184 6.16 -34.77 -0.86
CA ASP A 184 5.01 -34.65 0.06
C ASP A 184 4.80 -33.19 0.49
N LEU A 185 5.89 -32.50 0.88
CA LEU A 185 5.83 -31.08 1.26
C LEU A 185 5.43 -30.18 0.09
N LYS A 186 5.93 -30.45 -1.14
CA LYS A 186 5.50 -29.71 -2.34
C LYS A 186 4.02 -29.94 -2.65
N ASN A 187 3.53 -31.16 -2.47
CA ASN A 187 2.11 -31.47 -2.63
C ASN A 187 1.25 -30.76 -1.58
N LEU A 188 1.71 -30.68 -0.33
CA LEU A 188 1.04 -29.89 0.70
C LEU A 188 1.05 -28.39 0.39
N ASP A 189 2.15 -27.83 -0.11
CA ASP A 189 2.17 -26.42 -0.53
C ASP A 189 1.21 -26.15 -1.70
N ARG A 190 1.11 -27.07 -2.67
CA ARG A 190 0.10 -27.01 -3.75
C ARG A 190 -1.33 -27.00 -3.19
N LYS A 191 -1.66 -27.94 -2.30
CA LYS A 191 -2.97 -27.98 -1.62
C LYS A 191 -3.25 -26.68 -0.86
N ASN A 192 -2.27 -26.21 -0.08
CA ASN A 192 -2.37 -24.96 0.69
C ASN A 192 -2.62 -23.75 -0.21
N LYS A 193 -1.96 -23.68 -1.38
CA LYS A 193 -2.19 -22.63 -2.38
C LYS A 193 -3.62 -22.67 -2.92
N THR A 194 -4.14 -23.86 -3.27
CA THR A 194 -5.53 -24.02 -3.73
C THR A 194 -6.54 -23.59 -2.67
N GLU A 195 -6.34 -23.96 -1.39
CA GLU A 195 -7.23 -23.51 -0.31
C GLU A 195 -7.15 -22.00 -0.09
N MET A 196 -5.96 -21.41 -0.17
CA MET A 196 -5.79 -19.95 -0.10
C MET A 196 -6.51 -19.22 -1.24
N GLU A 197 -6.54 -19.78 -2.46
CA GLU A 197 -7.30 -19.22 -3.58
C GLU A 197 -8.82 -19.26 -3.32
N LYS A 198 -9.33 -20.38 -2.78
CA LYS A 198 -10.73 -20.51 -2.38
C LYS A 198 -11.11 -19.52 -1.29
N ILE A 199 -10.26 -19.35 -0.27
CA ILE A 199 -10.46 -18.37 0.81
C ILE A 199 -10.49 -16.95 0.24
N ASN A 200 -9.57 -16.60 -0.66
CA ASN A 200 -9.56 -15.28 -1.31
C ASN A 200 -10.85 -15.02 -2.11
N SER A 201 -11.31 -16.01 -2.90
CA SER A 201 -12.57 -15.91 -3.65
C SER A 201 -13.77 -15.73 -2.72
N THR A 202 -13.80 -16.49 -1.62
CA THR A 202 -14.86 -16.40 -0.60
C THR A 202 -14.85 -15.05 0.08
N LEU A 203 -13.69 -14.55 0.51
CA LEU A 203 -13.52 -13.22 1.08
C LEU A 203 -14.03 -12.12 0.13
N SER A 204 -13.65 -12.18 -1.15
CA SER A 204 -14.14 -11.24 -2.18
C SER A 204 -15.67 -11.19 -2.21
N SER A 205 -16.32 -12.36 -2.25
CA SER A 205 -17.78 -12.48 -2.27
C SER A 205 -18.43 -12.01 -0.96
N CYS A 206 -17.89 -12.41 0.19
CA CYS A 206 -18.41 -12.05 1.51
C CYS A 206 -18.28 -10.55 1.80
N PHE A 207 -17.19 -9.90 1.37
CA PHE A 207 -17.05 -8.44 1.49
C PHE A 207 -18.07 -7.70 0.63
N LYS A 208 -18.31 -8.14 -0.62
CA LYS A 208 -19.35 -7.56 -1.49
C LYS A 208 -20.75 -7.69 -0.90
N GLN A 209 -21.02 -8.81 -0.23
CA GLN A 209 -22.31 -9.09 0.42
C GLN A 209 -22.39 -8.60 1.87
N GLN A 210 -21.33 -7.94 2.39
CA GLN A 210 -21.21 -7.49 3.78
C GLN A 210 -21.48 -8.58 4.83
N LYS A 211 -21.14 -9.84 4.54
CA LYS A 211 -21.28 -10.97 5.48
C LYS A 211 -20.13 -10.99 6.48
N LEU A 212 -20.06 -9.99 7.36
CA LEU A 212 -18.90 -9.72 8.22
C LEU A 212 -18.52 -10.85 9.18
N ARG A 213 -19.49 -11.66 9.63
CA ARG A 213 -19.22 -12.86 10.45
C ARG A 213 -18.39 -13.88 9.67
N GLN A 214 -18.83 -14.24 8.46
CA GLN A 214 -18.09 -15.14 7.58
C GLN A 214 -16.74 -14.57 7.19
N VAL A 215 -16.64 -13.27 6.93
CA VAL A 215 -15.35 -12.61 6.68
C VAL A 215 -14.38 -12.84 7.84
N LYS A 216 -14.84 -12.71 9.09
CA LYS A 216 -14.01 -12.96 10.28
C LYS A 216 -13.47 -14.39 10.28
N ASP A 217 -14.32 -15.37 10.04
CA ASP A 217 -13.95 -16.80 10.02
C ASP A 217 -12.95 -17.11 8.90
N GLU A 218 -13.19 -16.57 7.70
CA GLU A 218 -12.30 -16.75 6.55
C GLU A 218 -10.94 -16.07 6.73
N ILE A 219 -10.88 -14.91 7.41
CA ILE A 219 -9.60 -14.29 7.77
C ILE A 219 -8.82 -15.18 8.75
N ILE A 220 -9.49 -15.81 9.70
CA ILE A 220 -8.86 -16.69 10.68
C ILE A 220 -8.29 -17.94 9.98
N LYS A 221 -9.06 -18.55 9.06
CA LYS A 221 -8.55 -19.61 8.18
C LYS A 221 -7.32 -19.15 7.39
N MET A 222 -7.40 -17.97 6.78
CA MET A 222 -6.28 -17.41 6.01
C MET A 222 -5.02 -17.19 6.86
N LYS A 223 -5.15 -16.77 8.13
CA LYS A 223 -4.00 -16.67 9.05
C LYS A 223 -3.33 -18.03 9.24
N TYR A 224 -4.12 -19.07 9.44
CA TYR A 224 -3.59 -20.40 9.71
C TYR A 224 -2.96 -21.05 8.48
N TYR A 225 -3.58 -21.00 7.31
CA TYR A 225 -2.97 -21.48 6.06
C TYR A 225 -1.67 -20.71 5.71
N ASN A 226 -1.57 -19.42 6.05
CA ASN A 226 -0.29 -18.71 5.93
C ASN A 226 0.76 -19.25 6.91
N SER A 227 0.39 -19.58 8.14
CA SER A 227 1.29 -20.18 9.13
C SER A 227 1.78 -21.56 8.69
N ILE A 228 0.88 -22.41 8.19
CA ILE A 228 1.21 -23.73 7.65
C ILE A 228 2.17 -23.61 6.46
N ARG A 229 1.91 -22.68 5.53
CA ARG A 229 2.83 -22.41 4.42
C ARG A 229 4.23 -22.02 4.89
N MET A 230 4.34 -21.20 5.94
CA MET A 230 5.64 -20.83 6.50
C MET A 230 6.38 -22.04 7.08
N ARG A 231 5.68 -22.92 7.80
CA ARG A 231 6.22 -24.18 8.33
C ARG A 231 6.65 -25.14 7.21
N ILE A 232 5.84 -25.30 6.15
CA ILE A 232 6.20 -26.11 4.98
C ILE A 232 7.47 -25.57 4.32
N ASN A 233 7.56 -24.26 4.10
CA ASN A 233 8.74 -23.62 3.50
C ASN A 233 10.00 -23.80 4.35
N GLU A 234 9.87 -23.77 5.67
CA GLU A 234 10.97 -24.04 6.59
C GLU A 234 11.46 -25.48 6.49
N LEU A 235 10.55 -26.45 6.53
CA LEU A 235 10.89 -27.88 6.37
C LEU A 235 11.53 -28.20 5.01
N LEU A 236 11.12 -27.51 3.94
CA LEU A 236 11.76 -27.62 2.62
C LEU A 236 13.20 -27.08 2.64
N ARG A 237 13.43 -25.93 3.28
CA ARG A 237 14.78 -25.35 3.44
C ARG A 237 15.69 -26.26 4.25
N ASP A 238 15.21 -26.83 5.35
CA ASP A 238 15.98 -27.74 6.21
C ASP A 238 16.43 -29.00 5.47
N ARG A 239 15.67 -29.41 4.44
CA ARG A 239 16.00 -30.53 3.56
C ARG A 239 16.89 -30.13 2.37
N GLY A 240 17.42 -28.90 2.37
CA GLY A 240 18.31 -28.39 1.33
C GLY A 240 17.61 -28.00 0.03
N ILE A 241 16.29 -27.84 0.04
CA ILE A 241 15.51 -27.48 -1.14
C ILE A 241 15.13 -26.01 -1.00
N VAL A 242 15.85 -25.17 -1.72
CA VAL A 242 15.57 -23.75 -1.86
C VAL A 242 15.00 -23.54 -3.26
N GLU A 243 13.72 -23.17 -3.35
CA GLU A 243 13.15 -22.54 -4.54
C GLU A 243 13.26 -21.02 -4.43
#